data_AF-A0A9Q3XQJ8-F1
#
_entry.id   AF-A0A9Q3XQJ8-F1
#
_cell.length_a   1.000
_cell.length_b   1.000
_cell.length_c   1.000
_cell.angle_alpha   90.00
_cell.angle_beta   90.00
_cell.angle_gamma   90.00
#
_symmetry.space_group_name_H-M   'P 1'
#
loop_
_entity.id
_entity.type
_entity.pdbx_description
1 polymer ?
#
loop_
_entity_poly.entity_id
_entity_poly.type
_entity_poly.pdbx_seq_one_letter_code
_entity_poly.pdbx_strand_id
1 'polypeptide(L)'
;MTVPTRHRVGDTRSPKQDRSRATRLRLLESTIDALATEGWAATTVAVVAERAGVSRGATQHHFPTREDLITAALEYMFDTRMGEARAESSALPQGAGRTEAVVTRLVDYYTSPIFRAALQVWTAAAADPEMRARVLPLEEKFGRVAHRTAVDHLGADDSDPRTHRLVQATLDLARGLGLADVLSDDSRRRAEIVKVWASVLDASLALDTATTSTSTPASTSELS
;
A
#
# COMPACT_ATOMS: atom_id res chain seq x y z
N MET A 1 -36.72 -40.11 30.53
CA MET A 1 -35.30 -40.11 30.12
C MET A 1 -35.15 -39.14 28.97
N THR A 2 -34.50 -38.01 29.23
CA THR A 2 -34.19 -36.92 28.30
C THR A 2 -32.70 -37.00 27.97
N VAL A 3 -32.29 -36.79 26.71
CA VAL A 3 -30.94 -36.40 26.22
C VAL A 3 -30.99 -36.38 24.67
N PRO A 4 -30.24 -35.49 23.96
CA PRO A 4 -30.86 -34.34 23.32
C PRO A 4 -30.54 -34.19 21.82
N THR A 5 -31.22 -33.22 21.24
CA THR A 5 -31.00 -32.59 19.94
C THR A 5 -29.53 -32.19 19.74
N ARG A 6 -28.88 -32.69 18.68
CA ARG A 6 -27.64 -32.09 18.17
C ARG A 6 -27.99 -30.96 17.20
N HIS A 7 -27.86 -29.73 17.66
CA HIS A 7 -27.62 -28.58 16.81
C HIS A 7 -26.35 -28.80 15.98
N ARG A 8 -26.45 -28.63 14.66
CA ARG A 8 -25.29 -28.29 13.83
C ARG A 8 -25.51 -26.88 13.28
N VAL A 9 -24.81 -25.95 13.91
CA VAL A 9 -24.58 -24.58 13.47
C VAL A 9 -23.71 -24.62 12.20
N GLY A 10 -24.08 -23.87 11.16
CA GLY A 10 -23.28 -23.76 9.94
C GLY A 10 -23.90 -22.89 8.83
N ASP A 11 -23.59 -21.60 8.91
CA ASP A 11 -23.48 -20.61 7.81
C ASP A 11 -24.75 -20.17 7.06
N THR A 12 -25.38 -19.10 7.55
CA THR A 12 -26.25 -18.24 6.73
C THR A 12 -25.83 -16.79 6.88
N ARG A 13 -24.82 -16.35 6.11
CA ARG A 13 -24.78 -14.95 5.71
C ARG A 13 -26.08 -14.66 4.95
N SER A 14 -26.88 -13.72 5.43
CA SER A 14 -28.21 -13.46 4.84
C SER A 14 -28.04 -12.87 3.43
N PRO A 15 -28.85 -13.26 2.42
CA PRO A 15 -28.79 -12.71 1.06
C PRO A 15 -28.92 -11.17 0.97
N LYS A 16 -29.45 -10.53 2.03
CA LYS A 16 -29.50 -9.06 2.13
C LYS A 16 -28.13 -8.46 2.48
N GLN A 17 -27.35 -9.10 3.34
CA GLN A 17 -26.01 -8.67 3.73
C GLN A 17 -25.03 -8.83 2.55
N ASP A 18 -25.14 -9.91 1.78
CA ASP A 18 -24.26 -10.13 0.63
C ASP A 18 -24.50 -9.10 -0.48
N ARG A 19 -25.77 -8.77 -0.77
CA ARG A 19 -26.10 -7.68 -1.72
C ARG A 19 -25.63 -6.32 -1.24
N SER A 20 -25.74 -6.05 0.05
CA SER A 20 -25.25 -4.79 0.65
C SER A 20 -23.72 -4.67 0.53
N ARG A 21 -22.98 -5.76 0.78
CA ARG A 21 -21.53 -5.82 0.60
C ARG A 21 -21.10 -5.65 -0.86
N ALA A 22 -21.76 -6.35 -1.78
CA ALA A 22 -21.48 -6.23 -3.21
C ALA A 22 -21.75 -4.80 -3.73
N THR A 23 -22.82 -4.16 -3.23
CA THR A 23 -23.12 -2.76 -3.56
C THR A 23 -22.04 -1.82 -3.03
N ARG A 24 -21.63 -2.01 -1.76
CA ARG A 24 -20.54 -1.24 -1.17
C ARG A 24 -19.26 -1.40 -1.98
N LEU A 25 -18.89 -2.62 -2.37
CA LEU A 25 -17.69 -2.90 -3.15
C LEU A 25 -17.69 -2.16 -4.50
N ARG A 26 -18.79 -2.26 -5.27
CA ARG A 26 -18.92 -1.54 -6.54
C ARG A 26 -18.74 -0.03 -6.41
N LEU A 27 -19.26 0.56 -5.32
CA LEU A 27 -19.09 1.99 -5.05
C LEU A 27 -17.62 2.36 -4.81
N LEU A 28 -16.87 1.54 -4.07
CA LEU A 28 -15.45 1.78 -3.79
C LEU A 28 -14.61 1.64 -5.06
N GLU A 29 -14.80 0.56 -5.82
CA GLU A 29 -14.11 0.33 -7.10
C GLU A 29 -14.39 1.46 -8.10
N SER A 30 -15.66 1.86 -8.22
CA SER A 30 -16.05 2.98 -9.11
C SER A 30 -15.47 4.31 -8.65
N THR A 31 -15.28 4.51 -7.34
CA THR A 31 -14.63 5.71 -6.80
C THR A 31 -13.15 5.75 -7.16
N ILE A 32 -12.44 4.62 -7.00
CA ILE A 32 -11.01 4.52 -7.36
C ILE A 32 -10.82 4.76 -8.85
N ASP A 33 -11.66 4.16 -9.69
CA ASP A 33 -11.58 4.33 -11.14
C ASP A 33 -11.90 5.78 -11.56
N ALA A 34 -12.91 6.41 -10.97
CA ALA A 34 -13.21 7.82 -11.23
C ALA A 34 -12.05 8.75 -10.82
N LEU A 35 -11.43 8.51 -9.66
CA LEU A 35 -10.24 9.26 -9.23
C LEU A 35 -9.05 9.05 -10.17
N ALA A 36 -8.85 7.83 -10.66
CA ALA A 36 -7.74 7.51 -11.57
C ALA A 36 -7.94 8.10 -12.96
N THR A 37 -9.18 8.17 -13.46
CA THR A 37 -9.49 8.51 -14.86
C THR A 37 -9.98 9.94 -15.07
N GLU A 38 -10.81 10.47 -14.16
CA GLU A 38 -11.41 11.81 -14.27
C GLU A 38 -10.84 12.79 -13.25
N GLY A 39 -10.31 12.25 -12.15
CA GLY A 39 -9.63 12.98 -11.11
C GLY A 39 -10.52 13.55 -10.00
N TRP A 40 -9.87 14.25 -9.06
CA TRP A 40 -10.49 14.70 -7.80
C TRP A 40 -11.77 15.48 -8.03
N ALA A 41 -11.72 16.56 -8.81
CA ALA A 41 -12.84 17.49 -8.97
C ALA A 41 -14.07 16.83 -9.63
N ALA A 42 -13.85 15.91 -10.57
CA ALA A 42 -14.91 15.23 -11.31
C ALA A 42 -15.55 14.08 -10.50
N THR A 43 -14.83 13.53 -9.51
CA THR A 43 -15.32 12.41 -8.70
C THR A 43 -16.37 12.87 -7.69
N THR A 44 -17.63 12.96 -8.13
CA THR A 44 -18.78 13.29 -7.26
C THR A 44 -19.57 12.04 -6.87
N VAL A 45 -20.36 12.12 -5.78
CA VAL A 45 -21.25 11.02 -5.36
C VAL A 45 -22.22 10.60 -6.48
N ALA A 46 -22.67 11.54 -7.31
CA ALA A 46 -23.56 11.25 -8.44
C ALA A 46 -22.84 10.45 -9.53
N VAL A 47 -21.64 10.89 -9.93
CA VAL A 47 -20.81 10.21 -10.94
C VAL A 47 -20.46 8.79 -10.48
N VAL A 48 -20.08 8.62 -9.21
CA VAL A 48 -19.79 7.28 -8.67
C VAL A 48 -21.04 6.40 -8.62
N ALA A 49 -22.19 6.94 -8.19
CA ALA A 49 -23.44 6.18 -8.13
C ALA A 49 -23.86 5.67 -9.51
N GLU A 50 -23.76 6.53 -10.53
CA GLU A 50 -24.03 6.19 -11.92
C GLU A 50 -23.08 5.10 -12.43
N ARG A 51 -21.77 5.28 -12.27
CA ARG A 51 -20.74 4.30 -12.66
C ARG A 51 -20.94 2.94 -11.97
N ALA A 52 -21.28 2.96 -10.68
CA ALA A 52 -21.52 1.75 -9.91
C ALA A 52 -22.84 1.05 -10.28
N GLY A 53 -23.73 1.70 -11.03
CA GLY A 53 -25.09 1.20 -11.29
C GLY A 53 -25.92 1.10 -10.00
N VAL A 54 -25.82 2.13 -9.16
CA VAL A 54 -26.48 2.21 -7.84
C VAL A 54 -27.25 3.53 -7.74
N SER A 55 -28.41 3.54 -7.08
CA SER A 55 -29.15 4.79 -6.90
C SER A 55 -28.42 5.76 -5.97
N ARG A 56 -28.65 7.06 -6.13
CA ARG A 56 -28.09 8.08 -5.22
C ARG A 56 -28.51 7.86 -3.76
N GLY A 57 -29.77 7.46 -3.52
CA GLY A 57 -30.27 7.16 -2.18
C GLY A 57 -29.59 5.95 -1.55
N ALA A 58 -29.33 4.89 -2.33
CA ALA A 58 -28.57 3.74 -1.85
C ALA A 58 -27.11 4.09 -1.58
N THR A 59 -26.51 4.95 -2.41
CA THR A 59 -25.15 5.46 -2.20
C THR A 59 -25.05 6.26 -0.90
N GLN A 60 -25.98 7.19 -0.66
CA GLN A 60 -26.04 7.99 0.57
C GLN A 60 -26.30 7.12 1.82
N HIS A 61 -27.02 6.01 1.69
CA HIS A 61 -27.19 5.05 2.78
C HIS A 61 -25.87 4.37 3.16
N HIS A 62 -24.99 4.09 2.19
CA HIS A 62 -23.68 3.50 2.44
C HIS A 62 -22.62 4.53 2.86
N PHE A 63 -22.64 5.71 2.24
CA PHE A 63 -21.66 6.79 2.40
C PHE A 63 -22.42 8.12 2.43
N PRO A 64 -22.67 8.68 3.63
CA PRO A 64 -23.45 9.91 3.79
C PRO A 64 -22.84 11.10 3.05
N THR A 65 -21.51 11.17 3.01
CA THR A 65 -20.76 12.26 2.37
C THR A 65 -19.82 11.76 1.28
N ARG A 66 -19.33 12.68 0.44
CA ARG A 66 -18.32 12.39 -0.57
C ARG A 66 -16.99 11.99 0.09
N GLU A 67 -16.70 12.64 1.21
CA GLU A 67 -15.52 12.46 2.03
C GLU A 67 -15.49 11.05 2.64
N ASP A 68 -16.64 10.54 3.13
CA ASP A 68 -16.77 9.17 3.63
C ASP A 68 -16.53 8.13 2.54
N LEU A 69 -17.09 8.38 1.35
CA LEU A 69 -16.91 7.50 0.18
C LEU A 69 -15.45 7.42 -0.25
N ILE A 70 -14.79 8.57 -0.38
CA ILE A 70 -13.39 8.67 -0.81
C ILE A 70 -12.46 8.04 0.23
N THR A 71 -12.65 8.35 1.52
CA THR A 71 -11.82 7.80 2.59
C THR A 71 -11.94 6.27 2.64
N ALA A 72 -13.16 5.74 2.53
CA ALA A 72 -13.40 4.31 2.47
C ALA A 72 -12.82 3.65 1.21
N ALA A 73 -12.84 4.35 0.07
CA ALA A 73 -12.27 3.86 -1.19
C ALA A 73 -10.74 3.77 -1.08
N LEU A 74 -10.07 4.76 -0.49
CA LEU A 74 -8.63 4.72 -0.22
C LEU A 74 -8.27 3.59 0.75
N GLU A 75 -9.04 3.40 1.81
CA GLU A 75 -8.80 2.29 2.76
C GLU A 75 -8.92 0.93 2.05
N TYR A 76 -9.99 0.73 1.29
CA TYR A 76 -10.19 -0.51 0.51
C TYR A 76 -9.08 -0.74 -0.51
N MET A 77 -8.65 0.32 -1.19
CA MET A 77 -7.54 0.30 -2.14
C MET A 77 -6.24 -0.14 -1.48
N PHE A 78 -5.87 0.46 -0.35
CA PHE A 78 -4.67 0.08 0.40
C PHE A 78 -4.77 -1.36 0.92
N ASP A 79 -5.89 -1.76 1.49
CA ASP A 79 -6.07 -3.12 2.01
C ASP A 79 -5.95 -4.18 0.91
N THR A 80 -6.53 -3.92 -0.26
CA THR A 80 -6.41 -4.82 -1.44
C THR A 80 -4.95 -4.93 -1.89
N ARG A 81 -4.26 -3.80 -2.00
CA ARG A 81 -2.85 -3.77 -2.46
C ARG A 81 -1.87 -4.38 -1.47
N MET A 82 -2.11 -4.19 -0.17
CA MET A 82 -1.33 -4.86 0.86
C MET A 82 -1.52 -6.38 0.81
N GLY A 83 -2.72 -6.85 0.44
CA GLY A 83 -2.98 -8.27 0.20
C GLY A 83 -2.18 -8.83 -0.97
N GLU A 84 -2.20 -8.15 -2.12
CA GLU A 84 -1.46 -8.50 -3.32
C GLU A 84 0.06 -8.52 -3.08
N ALA A 85 0.58 -7.47 -2.43
CA ALA A 85 2.01 -7.33 -2.15
C ALA A 85 2.57 -8.53 -1.38
N ARG A 86 1.83 -9.02 -0.37
CA ARG A 86 2.19 -10.20 0.44
C ARG A 86 2.19 -11.49 -0.37
N ALA A 87 1.19 -11.71 -1.21
CA ALA A 87 1.07 -12.95 -2.01
C ALA A 87 2.24 -13.09 -3.00
N GLU A 88 2.60 -11.99 -3.63
CA GLU A 88 3.66 -11.88 -4.62
C GLU A 88 5.08 -11.84 -4.01
N SER A 89 5.23 -11.78 -2.67
CA SER A 89 6.54 -11.81 -1.99
C SER A 89 7.36 -13.05 -2.36
N SER A 90 6.65 -14.17 -2.58
CA SER A 90 7.22 -15.46 -2.98
C SER A 90 7.86 -15.47 -4.37
N ALA A 91 7.55 -14.49 -5.22
CA ALA A 91 8.07 -14.39 -6.59
C ALA A 91 9.40 -13.62 -6.69
N LEU A 92 9.88 -13.04 -5.59
CA LEU A 92 11.13 -12.28 -5.60
C LEU A 92 12.35 -13.22 -5.67
N PRO A 93 13.38 -12.87 -6.46
CA PRO A 93 14.60 -13.66 -6.52
C PRO A 93 15.30 -13.69 -5.16
N GLN A 94 16.05 -14.76 -4.94
CA GLN A 94 16.94 -14.91 -3.79
C GLN A 94 18.37 -14.56 -4.20
N GLY A 95 19.10 -13.87 -3.33
CA GLY A 95 20.48 -13.46 -3.59
C GLY A 95 20.59 -12.32 -4.62
N ALA A 96 21.49 -12.48 -5.59
CA ALA A 96 21.81 -11.42 -6.56
C ALA A 96 20.57 -10.94 -7.33
N GLY A 97 20.43 -9.62 -7.45
CA GLY A 97 19.30 -8.98 -8.13
C GLY A 97 18.03 -8.85 -7.29
N ARG A 98 18.01 -9.34 -6.05
CA ARG A 98 16.88 -9.16 -5.12
C ARG A 98 16.57 -7.69 -4.88
N THR A 99 17.60 -6.89 -4.54
CA THR A 99 17.42 -5.46 -4.26
C THR A 99 16.82 -4.71 -5.45
N GLU A 100 17.30 -4.97 -6.66
CA GLU A 100 16.76 -4.35 -7.89
C GLU A 100 15.30 -4.76 -8.13
N ALA A 101 14.97 -6.04 -7.98
CA ALA A 101 13.58 -6.52 -8.12
C ALA A 101 12.64 -5.86 -7.10
N VAL A 102 13.11 -5.68 -5.85
CA VAL A 102 12.31 -5.01 -4.81
C VAL A 102 12.12 -3.52 -5.11
N VAL A 103 13.20 -2.80 -5.45
CA VAL A 103 13.12 -1.37 -5.79
C VAL A 103 12.22 -1.15 -7.02
N THR A 104 12.39 -1.96 -8.06
CA THR A 104 11.55 -1.91 -9.28
C THR A 104 10.08 -2.04 -8.90
N ARG A 105 9.75 -3.03 -8.08
CA ARG A 105 8.37 -3.29 -7.68
C ARG A 105 7.76 -2.21 -6.81
N LEU A 106 8.55 -1.63 -5.90
CA LEU A 106 8.12 -0.45 -5.16
C LEU A 106 7.78 0.68 -6.14
N VAL A 107 8.68 0.98 -7.08
CA VAL A 107 8.45 2.03 -8.09
C VAL A 107 7.23 1.74 -8.98
N ASP A 108 7.02 0.49 -9.42
CA ASP A 108 5.84 0.09 -10.20
C ASP A 108 4.54 0.33 -9.42
N TYR A 109 4.55 0.05 -8.11
CA TYR A 109 3.41 0.35 -7.26
C TYR A 109 3.13 1.86 -7.21
N TYR A 110 4.17 2.67 -6.96
CA TYR A 110 4.06 4.13 -6.86
C TYR A 110 3.75 4.83 -8.20
N THR A 111 3.97 4.17 -9.33
CA THR A 111 3.60 4.67 -10.67
C THR A 111 2.26 4.12 -11.18
N SER A 112 1.63 3.21 -10.44
CA SER A 112 0.36 2.60 -10.83
C SER A 112 -0.81 3.60 -10.87
N PRO A 113 -1.84 3.39 -11.72
CA PRO A 113 -3.03 4.25 -11.80
C PRO A 113 -3.71 4.47 -10.45
N ILE A 114 -3.70 3.42 -9.62
CA ILE A 114 -4.26 3.43 -8.28
C ILE A 114 -3.49 4.38 -7.35
N PHE A 115 -2.15 4.37 -7.39
CA PHE A 115 -1.38 5.32 -6.60
C PHE A 115 -1.55 6.76 -7.09
N ARG A 116 -1.70 6.96 -8.41
CA ARG A 116 -2.04 8.27 -8.99
C ARG A 116 -3.36 8.81 -8.45
N ALA A 117 -4.39 7.96 -8.29
CA ALA A 117 -5.63 8.34 -7.62
C ALA A 117 -5.38 8.81 -6.17
N ALA A 118 -4.58 8.07 -5.40
CA ALA A 118 -4.23 8.43 -4.03
C ALA A 118 -3.49 9.79 -3.95
N LEU A 119 -2.55 10.04 -4.87
CA LEU A 119 -1.82 11.31 -4.96
C LEU A 119 -2.76 12.50 -5.10
N GLN A 120 -3.78 12.40 -5.95
CA GLN A 120 -4.76 13.48 -6.11
C GLN A 120 -5.52 13.76 -4.82
N VAL A 121 -5.89 12.72 -4.07
CA VAL A 121 -6.56 12.89 -2.77
C VAL A 121 -5.62 13.53 -1.76
N TRP A 122 -4.34 13.12 -1.68
CA TRP A 122 -3.38 13.76 -0.78
C TRP A 122 -3.13 15.23 -1.14
N THR A 123 -3.01 15.56 -2.42
CA THR A 123 -2.86 16.95 -2.86
C THR A 123 -4.09 17.78 -2.49
N ALA A 124 -5.30 17.25 -2.68
CA ALA A 124 -6.51 17.93 -2.27
C ALA A 124 -6.60 18.08 -0.74
N ALA A 125 -6.28 17.03 0.00
CA ALA A 125 -6.27 17.02 1.46
C ALA A 125 -5.27 18.02 2.05
N ALA A 126 -4.13 18.24 1.39
CA ALA A 126 -3.14 19.22 1.85
C ALA A 126 -3.70 20.66 1.93
N ALA A 127 -4.72 20.98 1.13
CA ALA A 127 -5.39 22.28 1.11
C ALA A 127 -6.70 22.33 1.91
N ASP A 128 -7.15 21.20 2.47
CA ASP A 128 -8.43 21.07 3.20
C ASP A 128 -8.19 20.44 4.59
N PRO A 129 -8.29 21.21 5.69
CA PRO A 129 -8.04 20.70 7.04
C PRO A 129 -8.94 19.53 7.46
N GLU A 130 -10.18 19.50 7.01
CA GLU A 130 -11.15 18.45 7.37
C GLU A 130 -10.81 17.15 6.65
N MET A 131 -10.53 17.24 5.34
CA MET A 131 -10.03 16.10 4.56
C MET A 131 -8.69 15.61 5.07
N ARG A 132 -7.76 16.52 5.41
CA ARG A 132 -6.45 16.17 5.97
C ARG A 132 -6.59 15.31 7.23
N ALA A 133 -7.51 15.68 8.13
CA ALA A 133 -7.75 14.93 9.36
C ALA A 133 -8.27 13.50 9.10
N ARG A 134 -9.03 13.29 8.01
CA ARG A 134 -9.51 11.97 7.58
C ARG A 134 -8.43 11.13 6.91
N VAL A 135 -7.59 11.76 6.08
CA VAL A 135 -6.64 11.04 5.21
C VAL A 135 -5.30 10.77 5.91
N LEU A 136 -4.85 11.62 6.82
CA LEU A 136 -3.57 11.46 7.52
C LEU A 136 -3.42 10.09 8.20
N PRO A 137 -4.41 9.56 8.95
CA PRO A 137 -4.30 8.22 9.54
C PRO A 137 -4.13 7.11 8.50
N LEU A 138 -4.75 7.24 7.31
CA LEU A 138 -4.60 6.28 6.22
C LEU A 138 -3.21 6.36 5.59
N GLU A 139 -2.70 7.58 5.37
CA GLU A 139 -1.36 7.83 4.83
C GLU A 139 -0.28 7.27 5.76
N GLU A 140 -0.40 7.51 7.06
CA GLU A 140 0.51 6.95 8.07
C GLU A 140 0.42 5.42 8.14
N LYS A 141 -0.80 4.86 8.12
CA LYS A 141 -1.01 3.40 8.08
C LYS A 141 -0.33 2.81 6.85
N PHE A 142 -0.56 3.41 5.68
CA PHE A 142 0.04 2.98 4.43
C PHE A 142 1.57 3.06 4.47
N GLY A 143 2.14 4.19 4.91
CA GLY A 143 3.59 4.38 5.03
C GLY A 143 4.23 3.33 5.93
N ARG A 144 3.64 3.05 7.10
CA ARG A 144 4.13 2.00 8.01
C ARG A 144 4.11 0.61 7.37
N VAL A 145 3.06 0.27 6.61
CA VAL A 145 2.98 -1.06 5.97
C VAL A 145 3.89 -1.16 4.76
N ALA A 146 3.99 -0.11 3.93
CA ALA A 146 4.93 -0.06 2.82
C ALA A 146 6.38 -0.23 3.30
N HIS A 147 6.74 0.46 4.39
CA HIS A 147 8.05 0.32 5.03
C HIS A 147 8.33 -1.10 5.50
N ARG A 148 7.43 -1.67 6.30
CA ARG A 148 7.57 -3.06 6.77
C ARG A 148 7.70 -4.05 5.61
N THR A 149 6.87 -3.89 4.58
CA THR A 149 6.91 -4.75 3.40
C THR A 149 8.23 -4.62 2.65
N ALA A 150 8.77 -3.40 2.52
CA ALA A 150 10.07 -3.17 1.91
C ALA A 150 11.21 -3.80 2.73
N VAL A 151 11.21 -3.65 4.05
CA VAL A 151 12.15 -4.33 4.96
C VAL A 151 12.10 -5.84 4.77
N ASP A 152 10.90 -6.44 4.83
CA ASP A 152 10.70 -7.88 4.70
C ASP A 152 11.16 -8.38 3.31
N HIS A 153 10.87 -7.62 2.26
CA HIS A 153 11.28 -7.93 0.90
C HIS A 153 12.78 -7.76 0.68
N LEU A 154 13.44 -6.80 1.32
CA LEU A 154 14.89 -6.65 1.27
C LEU A 154 15.62 -7.68 2.15
N GLY A 155 14.94 -8.24 3.14
CA GLY A 155 15.58 -9.06 4.17
C GLY A 155 16.54 -8.24 5.04
N ALA A 156 16.20 -6.97 5.26
CA ALA A 156 17.06 -6.00 5.95
C ALA A 156 16.80 -5.99 7.47
N ASP A 157 17.82 -5.61 8.25
CA ASP A 157 17.67 -5.41 9.71
C ASP A 157 17.24 -3.97 10.00
N ASP A 158 15.94 -3.77 10.22
CA ASP A 158 15.36 -2.46 10.49
C ASP A 158 15.64 -1.93 11.92
N SER A 159 16.33 -2.69 12.77
CA SER A 159 16.78 -2.18 14.08
C SER A 159 17.95 -1.21 13.96
N ASP A 160 18.72 -1.30 12.86
CA ASP A 160 19.76 -0.34 12.53
C ASP A 160 19.15 0.98 12.00
N PRO A 161 19.40 2.12 12.67
CA PRO A 161 18.89 3.42 12.22
C PRO A 161 19.37 3.85 10.83
N ARG A 162 20.49 3.32 10.33
CA ARG A 162 20.95 3.59 8.97
C ARG A 162 20.11 2.82 7.96
N THR A 163 19.96 1.50 8.15
CA THR A 163 19.08 0.64 7.34
C THR A 163 17.66 1.19 7.28
N HIS A 164 17.08 1.57 8.43
CA HIS A 164 15.76 2.19 8.48
C HIS A 164 15.64 3.40 7.54
N ARG A 165 16.62 4.33 7.60
CA ARG A 165 16.63 5.53 6.75
C ARG A 165 16.83 5.21 5.28
N LEU A 166 17.60 4.17 4.93
CA LEU A 166 17.79 3.74 3.54
C LEU A 166 16.50 3.18 2.94
N VAL A 167 15.75 2.40 3.72
CA VAL A 167 14.44 1.90 3.29
C VAL A 167 13.45 3.05 3.13
N GLN A 168 13.38 3.99 4.08
CA GLN A 168 12.54 5.18 3.94
C GLN A 168 12.93 6.03 2.72
N ALA A 169 14.22 6.27 2.51
CA ALA A 169 14.71 7.00 1.34
C ALA A 169 14.31 6.31 0.02
N THR A 170 14.27 4.97 0.00
CA THR A 170 13.81 4.19 -1.15
C THR A 170 12.31 4.40 -1.42
N LEU A 171 11.48 4.46 -0.37
CA LEU A 171 10.05 4.75 -0.52
C LEU A 171 9.80 6.19 -0.97
N ASP A 172 10.56 7.14 -0.43
CA ASP A 172 10.45 8.55 -0.82
C ASP A 172 10.90 8.78 -2.26
N LEU A 173 11.98 8.11 -2.68
CA LEU A 173 12.41 8.07 -4.08
C LEU A 173 11.30 7.50 -4.98
N ALA A 174 10.74 6.35 -4.60
CA ALA A 174 9.68 5.71 -5.38
C ALA A 174 8.44 6.60 -5.50
N ARG A 175 8.03 7.26 -4.41
CA ARG A 175 6.94 8.25 -4.42
C ARG A 175 7.26 9.44 -5.31
N GLY A 176 8.49 9.96 -5.26
CA GLY A 176 8.94 11.06 -6.13
C GLY A 176 8.93 10.70 -7.62
N LEU A 177 9.32 9.48 -7.96
CA LEU A 177 9.23 8.95 -9.32
C LEU A 177 7.76 8.77 -9.76
N GLY A 178 6.90 8.29 -8.85
CA GLY A 178 5.45 8.23 -9.08
C GLY A 178 4.82 9.58 -9.39
N LEU A 179 5.28 10.64 -8.71
CA LEU A 179 4.84 12.01 -9.00
C LEU A 179 5.35 12.51 -10.36
N ALA A 180 6.62 12.24 -10.70
CA ALA A 180 7.21 12.65 -11.98
C ALA A 180 6.51 12.02 -13.20
N ASP A 181 6.03 10.79 -13.04
CA ASP A 181 5.33 10.00 -14.07
C ASP A 181 3.89 10.50 -14.37
N VAL A 182 3.35 11.44 -13.58
CA VAL A 182 1.98 11.96 -13.76
C VAL A 182 1.80 12.76 -15.06
N LEU A 183 2.82 13.49 -15.51
CA LEU A 183 2.70 14.43 -16.64
C LEU A 183 3.29 13.93 -17.96
N SER A 184 4.22 12.98 -17.90
CA SER A 184 4.93 12.47 -19.07
C SER A 184 5.40 11.04 -18.83
N ASP A 185 5.45 10.24 -19.89
CA ASP A 185 6.10 8.93 -19.83
C ASP A 185 7.61 9.10 -19.60
N ASP A 186 8.06 8.76 -18.40
CA ASP A 186 9.47 8.77 -18.02
C ASP A 186 10.04 7.37 -17.78
N SER A 187 9.34 6.32 -18.25
CA SER A 187 9.67 4.91 -18.04
C SER A 187 11.14 4.57 -18.26
N ARG A 188 11.74 5.04 -19.36
CA ARG A 188 13.17 4.83 -19.65
C ARG A 188 14.09 5.47 -18.61
N ARG A 189 13.84 6.75 -18.26
CA ARG A 189 14.66 7.46 -17.26
C ARG A 189 14.52 6.80 -15.89
N ARG A 190 13.28 6.42 -15.55
CA ARG A 190 12.93 5.77 -14.29
C ARG A 190 13.61 4.42 -14.12
N ALA A 191 13.64 3.59 -15.16
CA ALA A 191 14.34 2.30 -15.13
C ALA A 191 15.84 2.45 -14.83
N GLU A 192 16.50 3.44 -15.44
CA GLU A 192 17.92 3.73 -15.16
C GLU A 192 18.14 4.20 -13.70
N ILE A 193 17.26 5.07 -13.19
CA ILE A 193 17.31 5.53 -11.79
C ILE A 193 17.13 4.35 -10.83
N VAL A 194 16.17 3.46 -11.09
CA VAL A 194 15.91 2.26 -10.30
C VAL A 194 17.14 1.38 -10.24
N LYS A 195 17.77 1.11 -11.39
CA LYS A 195 18.96 0.26 -11.47
C LYS A 195 20.15 0.85 -10.70
N VAL A 196 20.41 2.14 -10.87
CA VAL A 196 21.50 2.82 -10.14
C VAL A 196 21.23 2.83 -8.63
N TRP A 197 20.01 3.20 -8.22
CA TRP A 197 19.65 3.24 -6.81
C TRP A 197 19.71 1.85 -6.17
N ALA A 198 19.21 0.82 -6.85
CA ALA A 198 19.27 -0.55 -6.37
C ALA A 198 20.71 -1.01 -6.12
N SER A 199 21.66 -0.68 -7.02
CA SER A 199 23.07 -0.99 -6.80
C SER A 199 23.66 -0.27 -5.58
N VAL A 200 23.29 0.99 -5.34
CA VAL A 200 23.74 1.76 -4.16
C VAL A 200 23.15 1.16 -2.88
N LEU A 201 21.86 0.82 -2.89
CA LEU A 201 21.17 0.22 -1.76
C LEU A 201 21.76 -1.15 -1.43
N ASP A 202 21.98 -2.00 -2.43
CA ASP A 202 22.53 -3.34 -2.26
C ASP A 202 23.92 -3.31 -1.61
N ALA A 203 24.82 -2.46 -2.13
CA ALA A 203 26.13 -2.24 -1.54
C ALA A 203 26.06 -1.68 -0.12
N SER A 204 25.10 -0.81 0.16
CA SER A 204 24.94 -0.21 1.49
C SER A 204 24.48 -1.22 2.53
N LEU A 205 23.53 -2.09 2.18
CA LEU A 205 23.00 -3.15 3.06
C LEU A 205 24.01 -4.28 3.31
N ALA A 206 24.88 -4.57 2.33
CA ALA A 206 25.93 -5.58 2.48
C ALA A 206 27.03 -5.16 3.49
N LEU A 207 27.29 -3.86 3.63
CA LEU A 207 28.26 -3.34 4.61
C LEU A 207 27.80 -3.57 6.06
N ASP A 208 26.49 -3.56 6.30
CA ASP A 208 25.93 -3.71 7.64
C ASP A 208 25.99 -5.19 8.09
N THR A 209 25.80 -6.15 7.17
CA THR A 209 25.96 -7.58 7.45
C THR A 209 27.41 -7.96 7.80
N ALA A 210 28.40 -7.34 7.15
CA ALA A 210 29.81 -7.56 7.46
C ALA A 210 30.23 -7.00 8.83
N THR A 211 29.66 -5.86 9.25
CA THR A 211 29.98 -5.19 10.52
C THR A 211 29.39 -5.94 11.71
N THR A 212 28.19 -6.52 11.58
CA THR A 212 27.56 -7.33 12.64
C THR A 212 28.27 -8.69 12.84
N SER A 213 28.90 -9.23 11.79
CA SER A 213 29.62 -10.51 11.84
C SER A 213 30.97 -10.45 12.58
N THR A 214 31.53 -9.26 12.78
CA THR A 214 32.88 -9.06 13.35
C THR A 214 32.89 -8.75 14.85
N SER A 215 31.73 -8.68 15.52
CA SER A 215 31.60 -8.24 16.92
C SER A 215 31.43 -9.36 17.97
N THR A 216 31.72 -10.62 17.64
CA THR A 216 31.81 -11.69 18.66
C THR A 216 33.27 -11.98 19.04
N PRO A 217 33.83 -11.39 20.11
CA PRO A 217 34.99 -11.98 20.76
C PRO A 217 34.51 -13.07 21.73
N ALA A 218 34.86 -14.31 21.41
CA ALA A 218 34.90 -15.37 22.40
C ALA A 218 35.96 -15.01 23.45
N SER A 219 35.52 -14.75 24.69
CA SER A 219 36.37 -14.81 25.88
C SER A 219 35.53 -15.35 27.03
N THR A 220 35.38 -16.67 27.07
CA THR A 220 35.13 -17.39 28.32
C THR A 220 36.25 -18.41 28.47
N SER A 221 36.92 -18.33 29.61
CA SER A 221 37.85 -19.31 30.17
C SER A 221 39.25 -19.36 29.56
N GLU A 222 40.26 -18.92 30.32
CA GLU A 222 41.13 -19.81 31.11
C GLU A 222 42.29 -19.00 31.72
N LEU A 223 42.43 -19.06 33.05
CA LEU A 223 43.66 -19.38 33.80
C LEU A 223 43.75 -18.65 35.15
N SER A 224 43.60 -19.50 36.18
CA SER A 224 44.27 -19.51 37.49
C SER A 224 43.84 -18.56 38.61
#